data_AF-A0A172ZMB1-F1
#
_entry.id   AF-A0A172ZMB1-F1
#
_cell.length_a   1.000
_cell.length_b   1.000
_cell.length_c   1.000
_cell.angle_alpha   90.00
_cell.angle_beta   90.00
_cell.angle_gamma   90.00
#
_symmetry.space_group_name_H-M   'P 1'
#
loop_
_entity.id
_entity.type
_entity.pdbx_description
1 polymer ?
#
loop_
_entity_poly.entity_id
_entity_poly.type
_entity_poly.pdbx_seq_one_letter_code
_entity_poly.pdbx_strand_id
1 'polypeptide(L)'
;MWPDRELDYIKLKDDEMGQHYGLFVSDQLVSVISLFIENNEAQFRKFATLAGQQGQGYGSQLLSYTIQQAKQAGVQRIYCNARTEKTGFYSKFGLLPTGDSFVRGGKSYVIMERVYAASSSTSHHDSSSEA
;
A
#
# COMPACT_ATOMS: atom_id res chain seq x y z
N MET A 1 10.00 7.73 -5.08
CA MET A 1 9.79 9.19 -5.16
C MET A 1 10.54 9.80 -6.33
N TRP A 2 10.21 11.04 -6.67
CA TRP A 2 10.92 11.89 -7.63
C TRP A 2 11.77 12.90 -6.85
N PRO A 3 12.99 12.54 -6.42
CA PRO A 3 13.79 13.42 -5.57
C PRO A 3 14.17 14.73 -6.27
N ASP A 4 14.22 14.72 -7.60
CA ASP A 4 14.70 15.86 -8.43
C ASP A 4 13.55 16.68 -9.05
N ARG A 5 12.32 16.59 -8.51
CA ARG A 5 11.16 17.34 -9.01
C ARG A 5 10.62 18.27 -7.93
N GLU A 6 10.07 19.41 -8.36
CA GLU A 6 9.44 20.38 -7.47
C GLU A 6 8.25 19.78 -6.71
N LEU A 7 7.97 20.31 -5.50
CA LEU A 7 6.95 19.78 -4.60
C LEU A 7 5.55 19.74 -5.25
N ASP A 8 5.21 20.74 -6.07
CA ASP A 8 3.91 20.83 -6.75
C ASP A 8 3.70 19.70 -7.78
N TYR A 9 4.78 19.14 -8.33
CA TYR A 9 4.70 17.97 -9.22
C TYR A 9 4.35 16.67 -8.48
N ILE A 10 4.58 16.65 -7.16
CA ILE A 10 4.44 15.47 -6.30
C ILE A 10 3.17 15.58 -5.42
N LYS A 11 2.63 16.78 -5.26
CA LYS A 11 1.42 17.06 -4.48
C LYS A 11 0.19 16.58 -5.24
N LEU A 12 -0.56 15.66 -4.63
CA LEU A 12 -1.85 15.18 -5.15
C LEU A 12 -2.98 15.82 -4.34
N LYS A 13 -4.12 16.10 -5.00
CA LYS A 13 -5.27 16.76 -4.37
C LYS A 13 -5.80 15.98 -3.16
N ASP A 14 -5.65 14.67 -3.17
CA ASP A 14 -6.21 13.78 -2.15
C ASP A 14 -5.19 13.44 -1.05
N ASP A 15 -4.03 14.09 -1.04
CA ASP A 15 -2.94 13.77 -0.11
C ASP A 15 -3.38 13.83 1.36
N GLU A 16 -4.24 14.79 1.72
CA GLU A 16 -4.78 14.96 3.08
C GLU A 16 -5.74 13.84 3.49
N MET A 17 -6.28 13.08 2.52
CA MET A 17 -7.19 11.95 2.78
C MET A 17 -6.43 10.65 3.04
N GLY A 18 -5.10 10.66 2.88
CA GLY A 18 -4.25 9.49 3.10
C GLY A 18 -3.93 9.26 4.58
N GLN A 19 -3.86 8.00 4.97
CA GLN A 19 -3.22 7.60 6.22
C GLN A 19 -1.71 7.51 5.98
N HIS A 20 -0.92 8.30 6.71
CA HIS A 20 0.53 8.34 6.55
C HIS A 20 1.21 7.61 7.71
N TYR A 21 2.02 6.60 7.38
CA TYR A 21 2.78 5.84 8.37
C TYR A 21 4.27 6.16 8.24
N GLY A 22 4.92 6.30 9.40
CA GLY A 22 6.35 6.48 9.53
C GLY A 22 6.94 5.42 10.44
N LEU A 23 8.11 4.91 10.08
CA LEU A 23 8.92 4.04 10.95
C LEU A 23 10.10 4.85 11.49
N PHE A 24 10.21 4.90 12.80
CA PHE A 24 11.26 5.61 13.52
C PHE A 24 12.27 4.63 14.12
N VAL A 25 13.55 4.98 14.04
CA VAL A 25 14.66 4.28 14.71
C VAL A 25 15.47 5.33 15.45
N SER A 26 15.57 5.20 16.77
CA SER A 26 16.26 6.19 17.61
C SER A 26 15.80 7.63 17.33
N ASP A 27 14.48 7.84 17.31
CA ASP A 27 13.80 9.11 17.00
C ASP A 27 14.02 9.67 15.59
N GLN A 28 14.75 8.96 14.72
CA GLN A 28 14.88 9.33 13.31
C GLN A 28 13.81 8.65 12.46
N LEU A 29 13.07 9.42 11.67
CA LEU A 29 12.14 8.89 10.66
C LEU A 29 12.94 8.25 9.50
N VAL A 30 12.95 6.92 9.42
CA VAL A 30 13.77 6.18 8.45
C VAL A 30 13.00 5.67 7.24
N SER A 31 11.69 5.48 7.37
CA SER A 31 10.84 4.96 6.30
C SER A 31 9.44 5.57 6.38
N VAL A 32 8.83 5.84 5.24
CA VAL A 32 7.48 6.42 5.12
C VAL A 32 6.68 5.70 4.06
N ILE A 33 5.36 5.66 4.24
CA ILE A 33 4.39 5.16 3.26
C ILE A 33 3.04 5.86 3.49
N SER A 34 2.26 6.02 2.43
CA SER A 34 0.91 6.59 2.52
C SER A 34 -0.09 5.59 1.98
N LEU A 35 -1.19 5.39 2.69
CA LEU A 35 -2.28 4.47 2.36
C LEU A 35 -3.56 5.27 2.11
N PHE A 36 -4.15 5.10 0.95
CA PHE A 36 -5.40 5.73 0.55
C PHE A 36 -6.45 4.64 0.39
N ILE A 37 -7.60 4.80 1.06
CA ILE A 37 -8.69 3.81 1.02
C ILE A 37 -9.93 4.48 0.44
N GLU A 38 -10.47 3.90 -0.63
CA GLU A 38 -11.66 4.39 -1.32
C GLU A 38 -12.40 3.20 -1.95
N ASN A 39 -13.73 3.16 -1.86
CA ASN A 39 -14.56 2.13 -2.51
C ASN A 39 -14.12 0.68 -2.26
N ASN A 40 -13.73 0.35 -1.01
CA ASN A 40 -13.20 -0.96 -0.61
C ASN A 40 -11.88 -1.37 -1.29
N GLU A 41 -11.16 -0.44 -1.90
CA GLU A 41 -9.81 -0.64 -2.39
C GLU A 41 -8.82 0.23 -1.60
N ALA A 42 -7.61 -0.27 -1.46
CA ALA A 42 -6.50 0.43 -0.87
C ALA A 42 -5.39 0.64 -1.90
N GLN A 43 -4.93 1.87 -2.10
CA GLN A 43 -3.68 2.11 -2.80
C GLN A 43 -2.64 2.66 -1.85
N PHE A 44 -1.46 2.04 -1.82
CA PHE A 44 -0.32 2.66 -1.15
C PHE A 44 0.58 3.39 -2.16
N ARG A 45 1.06 4.56 -1.74
CA ARG A 45 1.90 5.46 -2.53
C ARG A 45 2.97 6.09 -1.62
N LYS A 46 3.87 6.88 -2.21
CA LYS A 46 4.92 7.63 -1.49
C LYS A 46 5.81 6.78 -0.56
N PHE A 47 5.99 5.50 -0.90
CA PHE A 47 6.83 4.58 -0.15
C PHE A 47 8.32 4.87 -0.39
N ALA A 48 9.06 5.14 0.66
CA ALA A 48 10.51 5.33 0.63
C ALA A 48 11.16 5.00 1.96
N THR A 49 12.39 4.51 1.90
CA THR A 49 13.30 4.33 3.04
C THR A 49 14.58 5.12 2.76
N LEU A 50 15.12 5.81 3.77
CA LEU A 50 16.38 6.54 3.66
C LEU A 50 17.47 5.65 3.08
N ALA A 51 18.27 6.18 2.14
CA ALA A 51 19.24 5.38 1.38
C ALA A 51 20.23 4.61 2.27
N GLY A 52 20.78 5.26 3.30
CA GLY A 52 21.68 4.62 4.27
C GLY A 52 21.00 3.61 5.21
N GLN A 53 19.67 3.56 5.23
CA GLN A 53 18.87 2.64 6.06
C GLN A 53 18.20 1.54 5.23
N GLN A 54 18.45 1.49 3.91
CA GLN A 54 17.94 0.42 3.04
C GLN A 54 18.69 -0.90 3.30
N GLY A 55 18.06 -2.03 2.94
CA GLY A 55 18.64 -3.37 3.13
C GLY A 55 18.51 -3.94 4.56
N GLN A 56 18.04 -3.15 5.52
CA GLN A 56 17.93 -3.55 6.94
C GLN A 56 16.53 -4.05 7.34
N GLY A 57 15.59 -4.12 6.39
CA GLY A 57 14.23 -4.62 6.63
C GLY A 57 13.19 -3.57 7.06
N TYR A 58 13.57 -2.32 7.33
CA TYR A 58 12.63 -1.25 7.73
C TYR A 58 11.50 -1.01 6.74
N GLY A 59 11.83 -0.96 5.44
CA GLY A 59 10.81 -0.85 4.39
C GLY A 59 9.84 -2.03 4.39
N SER A 60 10.36 -3.24 4.60
CA SER A 60 9.55 -4.46 4.67
C SER A 60 8.61 -4.45 5.86
N GLN A 61 9.10 -4.06 7.03
CA GLN A 61 8.29 -3.96 8.25
C GLN A 61 7.14 -2.95 8.06
N LEU A 62 7.45 -1.77 7.53
CA LEU A 62 6.45 -0.72 7.31
C LEU A 62 5.41 -1.13 6.25
N LEU A 63 5.82 -1.80 5.17
CA LEU A 63 4.90 -2.30 4.16
C LEU A 63 3.99 -3.41 4.71
N SER A 64 4.53 -4.35 5.50
CA SER A 64 3.72 -5.38 6.16
C SER A 64 2.65 -4.78 7.08
N TYR A 65 3.03 -3.78 7.89
CA TYR A 65 2.08 -3.04 8.72
C TYR A 65 0.99 -2.39 7.85
N THR A 66 1.37 -1.71 6.77
CA THR A 66 0.42 -1.04 5.87
C THR A 66 -0.58 -2.02 5.23
N ILE A 67 -0.11 -3.18 4.80
CA ILE A 67 -0.96 -4.25 4.25
C ILE A 67 -1.93 -4.78 5.31
N GLN A 68 -1.46 -4.90 6.57
CA GLN A 68 -2.31 -5.30 7.69
C GLN A 68 -3.40 -4.26 7.97
N GLN A 69 -3.06 -2.96 7.99
CA GLN A 69 -4.02 -1.87 8.19
C GLN A 69 -5.09 -1.87 7.08
N ALA A 70 -4.68 -2.03 5.82
CA ALA A 70 -5.61 -2.16 4.70
C ALA A 70 -6.56 -3.35 4.88
N LYS A 71 -6.03 -4.52 5.26
CA LYS A 71 -6.84 -5.71 5.53
C LYS A 71 -7.83 -5.50 6.69
N GLN A 72 -7.40 -4.86 7.76
CA GLN A 72 -8.26 -4.55 8.92
C GLN A 72 -9.38 -3.57 8.58
N ALA A 73 -9.14 -2.67 7.62
CA ALA A 73 -10.17 -1.78 7.08
C ALA A 73 -11.19 -2.50 6.18
N GLY A 74 -11.06 -3.82 5.97
CA GLY A 74 -12.02 -4.62 5.21
C GLY A 74 -11.96 -4.41 3.69
N VAL A 75 -10.86 -3.84 3.17
CA VAL A 75 -10.69 -3.66 1.73
C VAL A 75 -10.63 -5.02 1.02
N GLN A 76 -11.14 -5.08 -0.20
CA GLN A 76 -11.12 -6.26 -1.06
C GLN A 76 -9.82 -6.36 -1.85
N ARG A 77 -9.10 -5.24 -2.01
CA ARG A 77 -7.87 -5.17 -2.79
C ARG A 77 -6.92 -4.14 -2.20
N ILE A 78 -5.64 -4.46 -2.17
CA ILE A 78 -4.56 -3.48 -2.00
C ILE A 78 -3.66 -3.48 -3.24
N TYR A 79 -3.29 -2.30 -3.74
CA TYR A 79 -2.44 -2.18 -4.92
C TYR A 79 -1.44 -1.03 -4.83
N CYS A 80 -0.46 -1.04 -5.74
CA CYS A 80 0.46 0.06 -5.95
C CYS A 80 0.91 0.15 -7.41
N ASN A 81 1.42 1.33 -7.78
CA ASN A 81 2.08 1.53 -9.06
C ASN A 81 3.57 1.27 -8.86
N ALA A 82 3.99 0.02 -9.02
CA ALA A 82 5.36 -0.41 -8.80
C ALA A 82 6.24 -0.02 -9.99
N ARG A 83 7.48 0.42 -9.74
CA ARG A 83 8.49 0.42 -10.80
C ARG A 83 8.75 -1.02 -11.23
N THR A 84 8.91 -1.27 -12.53
CA THR A 84 9.12 -2.63 -13.06
C THR A 84 10.33 -3.33 -12.40
N GLU A 85 11.40 -2.60 -12.10
CA GLU A 85 12.59 -3.10 -11.39
C GLU A 85 12.36 -3.49 -9.92
N LYS A 86 11.22 -3.11 -9.33
CA LYS A 86 10.86 -3.37 -7.93
C LYS A 86 9.78 -4.44 -7.78
N THR A 87 9.34 -5.08 -8.87
CA THR A 87 8.30 -6.12 -8.82
C THR A 87 8.67 -7.26 -7.88
N GLY A 88 9.89 -7.79 -7.97
CA GLY A 88 10.37 -8.86 -7.10
C GLY A 88 10.44 -8.48 -5.61
N PHE A 89 10.48 -7.18 -5.26
CA PHE A 89 10.34 -6.76 -3.87
C PHE A 89 8.89 -6.91 -3.40
N TYR A 90 7.92 -6.41 -4.17
CA TYR A 90 6.50 -6.45 -3.80
C TYR A 90 5.90 -7.86 -3.84
N SER A 91 6.40 -8.74 -4.72
CA SER A 91 5.96 -10.14 -4.76
C SER A 91 6.20 -10.90 -3.45
N LYS A 92 7.20 -10.49 -2.65
CA LYS A 92 7.44 -11.07 -1.32
C LYS A 92 6.31 -10.81 -0.32
N PHE A 93 5.45 -9.82 -0.60
CA PHE A 93 4.30 -9.45 0.23
C PHE A 93 2.97 -9.96 -0.35
N GLY A 94 3.04 -10.80 -1.38
CA GLY A 94 1.88 -11.37 -2.06
C GLY A 94 1.20 -10.41 -3.04
N LEU A 95 1.87 -9.33 -3.46
CA LEU A 95 1.40 -8.53 -4.58
C LEU A 95 1.86 -9.14 -5.90
N LEU A 96 0.95 -9.32 -6.83
CA LEU A 96 1.20 -9.87 -8.16
C LEU A 96 1.03 -8.76 -9.21
N PRO A 97 1.82 -8.77 -10.30
CA PRO A 97 1.62 -7.81 -11.38
C PRO A 97 0.29 -8.06 -12.09
N THR A 98 -0.41 -6.98 -12.45
CA THR A 98 -1.56 -7.04 -13.35
C THR A 98 -1.10 -6.94 -14.80
N GLY A 99 -2.06 -6.95 -15.75
CA GLY A 99 -1.79 -6.65 -17.15
C GLY A 99 -1.53 -5.15 -17.42
N ASP A 100 -1.74 -4.28 -16.44
CA ASP A 100 -1.68 -2.84 -16.62
C ASP A 100 -0.28 -2.31 -16.35
N SER A 101 0.35 -1.77 -17.39
CA SER A 101 1.66 -1.14 -17.32
C SER A 101 1.67 0.19 -18.05
N PHE A 102 2.52 1.10 -17.61
CA PHE A 102 2.62 2.44 -18.18
C PHE A 102 4.00 3.05 -17.95
N VAL A 103 4.35 4.05 -18.76
CA VAL A 103 5.57 4.84 -18.59
C VAL A 103 5.21 6.21 -18.06
N ARG A 104 5.93 6.67 -17.02
CA ARG A 104 5.78 8.03 -16.48
C ARG A 104 7.15 8.61 -16.17
N GLY A 105 7.46 9.78 -16.74
CA GLY A 105 8.75 10.46 -16.54
C GLY A 105 9.96 9.60 -16.89
N GLY A 106 9.87 8.81 -17.97
CA GLY A 106 10.93 7.91 -18.44
C GLY A 106 11.12 6.63 -17.62
N LYS A 107 10.24 6.35 -16.65
CA LYS A 107 10.29 5.13 -15.82
C LYS A 107 9.10 4.23 -16.14
N SER A 108 9.37 2.93 -16.25
CA SER A 108 8.34 1.92 -16.47
C SER A 108 7.71 1.48 -15.16
N TYR A 109 6.38 1.37 -15.18
CA TYR A 109 5.56 0.95 -14.06
C TYR A 109 4.64 -0.19 -14.46
N VAL A 110 4.31 -1.02 -13.48
CA VAL A 110 3.25 -2.02 -13.55
C VAL A 110 2.39 -1.89 -12.30
N ILE A 111 1.08 -2.01 -12.45
CA ILE A 111 0.20 -2.09 -11.29
C ILE A 111 0.42 -3.47 -10.66
N MET A 112 0.67 -3.48 -9.35
CA MET A 112 0.75 -4.72 -8.59
C MET A 112 -0.30 -4.73 -7.51
N GLU A 113 -0.93 -5.87 -7.29
CA GLU A 113 -2.07 -5.98 -6.41
C GLU A 113 -2.11 -7.28 -5.62
N ARG A 114 -2.83 -7.23 -4.51
CA ARG A 114 -3.25 -8.38 -3.74
C ARG A 114 -4.74 -8.26 -3.48
N VAL A 115 -5.48 -9.30 -3.86
CA VAL A 115 -6.93 -9.39 -3.65
C VAL A 115 -7.21 -10.24 -2.41
N TYR A 116 -8.19 -9.84 -1.62
CA TYR A 116 -8.68 -10.56 -0.45
C TYR A 116 -10.03 -11.20 -0.80
N ALA A 117 -10.25 -12.43 -0.36
CA ALA A 117 -11.55 -13.07 -0.51
C ALA A 117 -12.60 -12.28 0.28
N ALA A 118 -13.79 -12.10 -0.30
CA ALA A 118 -14.92 -11.51 0.40
C ALA A 118 -15.21 -12.37 1.65
N SER A 119 -15.22 -11.75 2.83
CA SER A 119 -15.70 -12.41 4.03
C SER A 119 -17.20 -12.67 3.87
N SER A 120 -17.58 -13.94 3.73
CA SER A 120 -18.97 -14.37 3.76
C SER A 120 -19.57 -13.99 5.11
N SER A 121 -20.43 -12.98 5.13
CA SER A 121 -21.23 -12.61 6.29
C SER A 121 -22.26 -13.70 6.55
N THR A 122 -21.97 -14.63 7.48
CA THR A 122 -22.98 -15.55 7.98
C THR A 122 -23.93 -14.76 8.88
N SER A 123 -25.10 -14.38 8.35
CA SER A 123 -26.21 -13.90 9.14
C SER A 123 -26.78 -15.06 9.95
N HIS A 124 -26.45 -15.15 11.24
CA HIS A 124 -27.22 -15.98 12.17
C HIS A 124 -28.56 -15.28 12.45
N HIS A 125 -29.60 -15.74 11.76
CA HIS A 125 -30.98 -15.49 12.11
C HIS A 125 -31.36 -16.56 13.13
N ASP A 126 -31.19 -16.25 14.42
CA ASP A 126 -31.70 -17.10 15.50
C ASP A 126 -33.19 -16.78 15.68
N SER A 127 -34.03 -17.53 14.99
CA SER A 127 -35.47 -17.57 15.23
C SER A 127 -35.73 -18.57 16.35
N SER A 128 -35.67 -18.10 17.58
CA SER A 128 -36.33 -18.77 18.69
C SER A 128 -37.84 -18.60 18.51
N SER A 129 -38.53 -19.65 18.02
CA SER A 129 -39.98 -19.78 18.21
C SER A 129 -40.22 -20.68 19.42
N GLU A 130 -40.82 -20.08 20.45
CA GLU A 130 -41.57 -20.77 21.48
C GLU A 130 -42.68 -21.64 20.86
N ALA A 131 -42.73 -22.93 21.21
CA ALA A 131 -43.93 -23.71 21.55
C ALA A 131 -43.52 -25.11 22.04
#